data_AF-A0A1I2ZRD3-F1
#
_entry.id   AF-A0A1I2ZRD3-F1
#
_cell.length_a   1.000
_cell.length_b   1.000
_cell.length_c   1.000
_cell.angle_alpha   90.00
_cell.angle_beta   90.00
_cell.angle_gamma   90.00
#
_symmetry.space_group_name_H-M   'P 1'
#
loop_
_entity.id
_entity.type
_entity.pdbx_description
1 polymer ?
#
loop_
_entity_poly.entity_id
_entity_poly.type
_entity_poly.pdbx_seq_one_letter_code
_entity_poly.pdbx_strand_id
1 'polypeptide(L)'
;MSETAVGYIRLSQDGKSLERQHRDVKEYADAEDFDLMKVYNEGRHASGFDEDRAEYQSLLEHVGDGDVAAVVVPNLSRLSRDRKERLRLLLDLDATDVELHSHELGRAVNLDDDWELVQQSIKATTDDVEKRKEIERSKRATKERIENGYDHGRPPIGLQFDDTGEYWVPSERFDDVLDVIALRKDGVSWRKIATETGVAKDTARRVWDRKERYLAEK
;
A
#
# COMPACT_ATOMS: atom_id res chain seq x y z
N MET A 1 18.34 -13.51 -33.89
CA MET A 1 17.46 -14.34 -33.05
C MET A 1 17.17 -13.47 -31.85
N SER A 2 15.91 -13.34 -31.45
CA SER A 2 15.56 -12.62 -30.23
C SER A 2 16.19 -13.35 -29.03
N GLU A 3 16.70 -12.57 -28.08
CA GLU A 3 17.25 -13.12 -26.85
C GLU A 3 16.11 -13.50 -25.90
N THR A 4 16.29 -14.59 -25.15
CA THR A 4 15.27 -15.07 -24.21
C THR A 4 15.24 -14.18 -22.97
N ALA A 5 14.05 -13.72 -22.59
CA ALA A 5 13.84 -12.99 -21.35
C ALA A 5 12.80 -13.65 -20.45
N VAL A 6 12.93 -13.40 -19.15
CA VAL A 6 11.91 -13.74 -18.15
C VAL A 6 11.48 -12.49 -17.39
N GLY A 7 10.23 -12.45 -16.97
CA GLY A 7 9.68 -11.37 -16.16
C GLY A 7 9.64 -11.73 -14.68
N TYR A 8 9.77 -10.74 -13.80
CA TYR A 8 9.49 -10.91 -12.36
C TYR A 8 8.55 -9.83 -11.83
N ILE A 9 7.44 -10.25 -11.23
CA ILE A 9 6.41 -9.37 -10.68
C ILE A 9 6.01 -9.78 -9.26
N ARG A 10 5.43 -8.84 -8.51
CA ARG A 10 4.99 -9.08 -7.13
C ARG A 10 3.83 -8.18 -6.73
N LEU A 11 2.90 -8.68 -5.90
CA LEU A 11 1.78 -7.86 -5.40
C LEU A 11 2.24 -6.77 -4.43
N SER A 12 1.83 -5.53 -4.71
CA SER A 12 1.70 -4.49 -3.68
C SER A 12 0.47 -4.76 -2.79
N GLN A 13 0.42 -4.21 -1.57
CA GLN A 13 -0.67 -4.51 -0.62
C GLN A 13 -2.07 -4.17 -1.15
N ASP A 14 -2.16 -3.27 -2.13
CA ASP A 14 -3.43 -2.79 -2.68
C ASP A 14 -4.02 -3.64 -3.82
N GLY A 15 -3.41 -4.78 -4.20
CA GLY A 15 -4.06 -5.81 -5.01
C GLY A 15 -4.38 -5.50 -6.49
N LYS A 16 -4.42 -4.22 -6.89
CA LYS A 16 -4.89 -3.78 -8.23
C LYS A 16 -3.80 -3.72 -9.31
N SER A 17 -2.59 -4.25 -9.07
CA SER A 17 -1.40 -3.90 -9.86
C SER A 17 -0.76 -5.02 -10.68
N LEU A 18 -1.19 -6.29 -10.60
CA LEU A 18 -0.49 -7.38 -11.31
C LEU A 18 -0.70 -7.36 -12.83
N GLU A 19 -1.92 -7.17 -13.30
CA GLU A 19 -2.20 -7.11 -14.75
C GLU A 19 -1.43 -5.96 -15.42
N ARG A 20 -1.34 -4.82 -14.72
CA ARG A 20 -0.52 -3.70 -15.19
C ARG A 20 0.97 -4.07 -15.19
N GLN A 21 1.50 -4.65 -14.11
CA GLN A 21 2.90 -5.06 -14.05
C GLN A 21 3.27 -6.07 -15.15
N HIS A 22 2.40 -7.05 -15.40
CA HIS A 22 2.60 -8.01 -16.47
C HIS A 22 2.60 -7.31 -17.85
N ARG A 23 1.73 -6.32 -18.03
CA ARG A 23 1.71 -5.51 -19.25
C ARG A 23 2.98 -4.69 -19.40
N ASP A 24 3.42 -4.02 -18.34
CA ASP A 24 4.66 -3.21 -18.32
C ASP A 24 5.86 -4.08 -18.73
N VAL A 25 5.98 -5.29 -18.15
CA VAL A 25 7.04 -6.27 -18.50
C VAL A 25 6.95 -6.70 -19.95
N LYS A 26 5.74 -7.01 -20.44
CA LYS A 26 5.52 -7.44 -21.81
C LYS A 26 5.84 -6.33 -22.81
N GLU A 27 5.32 -5.13 -22.59
CA GLU A 27 5.58 -3.96 -23.43
C GLU A 27 7.07 -3.63 -23.50
N TYR A 28 7.80 -3.81 -22.38
CA TYR A 28 9.25 -3.64 -22.37
C TYR A 28 9.96 -4.73 -23.18
N ALA A 29 9.62 -5.99 -22.98
CA ALA A 29 10.20 -7.10 -23.73
C ALA A 29 9.95 -6.97 -25.24
N ASP A 30 8.71 -6.61 -25.63
CA ASP A 30 8.34 -6.36 -27.02
C ASP A 30 9.14 -5.18 -27.62
N ALA A 31 9.45 -4.15 -26.82
CA ALA A 31 10.21 -2.97 -27.27
C ALA A 31 11.71 -3.24 -27.46
N GLU A 32 12.29 -4.13 -26.66
CA GLU A 32 13.70 -4.53 -26.72
C GLU A 32 13.94 -5.79 -27.59
N ASP A 33 12.91 -6.29 -28.28
CA ASP A 33 12.99 -7.49 -29.14
C ASP A 33 13.40 -8.78 -28.38
N PHE A 34 12.95 -8.87 -27.12
CA PHE A 34 13.13 -10.06 -26.29
C PHE A 34 11.99 -11.06 -26.47
N ASP A 35 12.31 -12.36 -26.45
CA ASP A 35 11.31 -13.44 -26.37
C ASP A 35 10.95 -13.70 -24.90
N LEU A 36 9.84 -13.11 -24.45
CA LEU A 36 9.39 -13.23 -23.06
C LEU A 36 8.76 -14.61 -22.80
N MET A 37 9.57 -15.54 -22.28
CA MET A 37 9.16 -16.93 -22.07
C MET A 37 8.20 -17.13 -20.90
N LYS A 38 8.47 -16.45 -19.77
CA LYS A 38 7.75 -16.65 -18.52
C LYS A 38 7.77 -15.40 -17.67
N VAL A 39 6.69 -15.14 -16.92
CA VAL A 39 6.65 -14.13 -15.87
C VAL A 39 6.44 -14.81 -14.52
N TYR A 40 7.46 -14.74 -13.66
CA TYR A 40 7.45 -15.24 -12.28
C TYR A 40 6.67 -14.27 -11.39
N ASN A 41 5.76 -14.79 -10.56
CA ASN A 41 4.83 -13.97 -9.79
C ASN A 41 4.79 -14.38 -8.32
N GLU A 42 5.53 -13.66 -7.48
CA GLU A 42 5.68 -13.94 -6.05
C GLU A 42 4.40 -13.74 -5.22
N GLY A 43 3.30 -13.28 -5.82
CA GLY A 43 2.04 -13.13 -5.10
C GLY A 43 2.11 -12.07 -3.97
N ARG A 44 1.27 -12.26 -2.94
CA ARG A 44 1.05 -11.30 -1.82
C ARG A 44 1.97 -11.51 -0.61
N HIS A 45 2.70 -12.63 -0.55
CA HIS A 45 3.30 -13.16 0.69
C HIS A 45 4.77 -12.80 0.96
N ALA A 46 5.38 -11.93 0.17
CA ALA A 46 6.75 -11.45 0.44
C ALA A 46 6.83 -10.37 1.55
N SER A 47 6.12 -10.53 2.66
CA SER A 47 6.23 -9.67 3.84
C SER A 47 6.45 -10.52 5.09
N GLY A 48 7.49 -11.33 5.07
CA GLY A 48 8.03 -12.05 6.21
C GLY A 48 9.49 -12.27 5.94
N PHE A 49 10.33 -12.11 6.96
CA PHE A 49 11.77 -12.34 6.88
C PHE A 49 12.11 -13.85 6.73
N ASP A 50 11.10 -14.71 6.47
CA ASP A 50 11.15 -16.17 6.61
C ASP A 50 10.10 -16.93 5.76
N GLU A 51 9.58 -16.34 4.68
CA GLU A 51 8.71 -17.08 3.72
C GLU A 51 9.42 -17.15 2.36
N ASP A 52 9.79 -18.38 1.97
CA ASP A 52 10.58 -18.72 0.79
C ASP A 52 10.08 -17.98 -0.45
N ARG A 53 10.96 -17.18 -1.05
CA ARG A 53 10.76 -16.50 -2.33
C ARG A 53 10.77 -17.51 -3.48
N ALA A 54 9.85 -18.45 -3.47
CA ALA A 54 9.87 -19.62 -4.33
C ALA A 54 9.93 -19.24 -5.81
N GLU A 55 9.21 -18.19 -6.21
CA GLU A 55 9.20 -17.74 -7.60
C GLU A 55 10.51 -17.05 -7.99
N TYR A 56 11.13 -16.30 -7.07
CA TYR A 56 12.46 -15.74 -7.29
C TYR A 56 13.54 -16.83 -7.35
N GLN A 57 13.47 -17.84 -6.49
CA GLN A 57 14.41 -18.96 -6.51
C GLN A 57 14.28 -19.75 -7.81
N SER A 58 13.06 -20.04 -8.26
CA SER A 58 12.82 -20.67 -9.57
C SER A 58 13.20 -19.78 -10.76
N LEU A 59 13.28 -18.46 -10.58
CA LEU A 59 13.84 -17.56 -11.58
C LEU A 59 15.36 -17.71 -11.61
N LEU A 60 16.04 -17.70 -10.46
CA LEU A 60 17.49 -17.88 -10.39
C LEU A 60 17.95 -19.24 -10.91
N GLU A 61 17.20 -20.32 -10.61
CA GLU A 61 17.49 -21.65 -11.16
C GLU A 61 17.44 -21.63 -12.70
N HIS A 62 16.39 -21.03 -13.28
CA HIS A 62 16.24 -20.93 -14.73
C HIS A 62 17.29 -20.02 -15.38
N VAL A 63 17.70 -18.96 -14.70
CA VAL A 63 18.84 -18.12 -15.11
C VAL A 63 20.15 -18.93 -15.07
N GLY A 64 20.36 -19.73 -14.02
CA GLY A 64 21.56 -20.56 -13.86
C GLY A 64 21.69 -21.69 -14.88
N ASP A 65 20.58 -22.14 -15.47
CA ASP A 65 20.57 -23.13 -16.57
C ASP A 65 21.13 -22.56 -17.89
N GLY A 66 21.29 -21.23 -18.00
CA GLY A 66 21.95 -20.54 -19.11
C GLY A 66 21.06 -20.23 -20.32
N ASP A 67 19.75 -20.51 -20.22
CA ASP A 67 18.78 -20.31 -21.31
C ASP A 67 18.13 -18.92 -21.33
N VAL A 68 18.45 -18.08 -20.35
CA VAL A 68 17.89 -16.73 -20.16
C VAL A 68 18.99 -15.70 -20.31
N ALA A 69 18.77 -14.68 -21.13
CA ALA A 69 19.70 -13.56 -21.30
C ALA A 69 19.32 -12.34 -20.46
N ALA A 70 18.02 -12.15 -20.20
CA ALA A 70 17.51 -10.98 -19.50
C ALA A 70 16.40 -11.29 -18.48
N VAL A 71 16.38 -10.54 -17.38
CA VAL A 71 15.29 -10.47 -16.41
C VAL A 71 14.64 -9.10 -16.47
N VAL A 72 13.33 -9.04 -16.72
CA VAL A 72 12.57 -7.79 -16.83
C VAL A 72 11.68 -7.60 -15.61
N VAL A 73 11.80 -6.45 -14.94
CA VAL A 73 10.90 -6.05 -13.85
C VAL A 73 10.15 -4.75 -14.19
N PRO A 74 8.94 -4.54 -13.64
CA PRO A 74 8.25 -3.25 -13.78
C PRO A 74 9.09 -2.11 -13.17
N ASN A 75 9.60 -2.34 -11.96
CA ASN A 75 10.58 -1.49 -11.27
C ASN A 75 11.29 -2.28 -10.18
N LEU A 76 12.42 -1.77 -9.69
CA LEU A 76 13.26 -2.47 -8.70
C LEU A 76 12.56 -2.72 -7.36
N SER A 77 11.49 -1.98 -7.03
CA SER A 77 10.70 -2.26 -5.81
C SER A 77 9.92 -3.58 -5.88
N ARG A 78 9.83 -4.20 -7.06
CA ARG A 78 9.18 -5.51 -7.24
C ARG A 78 10.04 -6.65 -6.72
N LEU A 79 11.37 -6.54 -6.76
CA LEU A 79 12.29 -7.49 -6.13
C LEU A 79 11.98 -7.63 -4.63
N SER A 80 11.97 -6.55 -3.86
CA SER A 80 11.56 -6.58 -2.46
C SER A 80 11.08 -5.23 -1.92
N ARG A 81 10.27 -5.27 -0.85
CA ARG A 81 9.97 -4.08 -0.03
C ARG A 81 11.06 -3.83 0.99
N ASP A 82 11.66 -4.90 1.52
CA ASP A 82 12.78 -4.74 2.46
C ASP A 82 14.04 -4.36 1.67
N ARG A 83 14.72 -3.33 2.14
CA ARG A 83 15.91 -2.80 1.48
C ARG A 83 17.06 -3.79 1.46
N LYS A 84 17.35 -4.43 2.60
CA LYS A 84 18.47 -5.37 2.70
C LYS A 84 18.22 -6.56 1.79
N GLU A 85 16.97 -7.00 1.77
CA GLU A 85 16.54 -8.07 0.89
C GLU A 85 16.65 -7.67 -0.58
N ARG A 86 16.15 -6.50 -1.00
CA ARG A 86 16.31 -6.04 -2.38
C ARG A 86 17.78 -5.99 -2.81
N LEU A 87 18.67 -5.53 -1.94
CA LEU A 87 20.11 -5.50 -2.24
C LEU A 87 20.66 -6.92 -2.43
N ARG A 88 20.26 -7.88 -1.59
CA ARG A 88 20.65 -9.30 -1.77
C ARG A 88 20.20 -9.82 -3.13
N LEU A 89 18.93 -9.61 -3.49
CA LEU A 89 18.40 -10.07 -4.78
C LEU A 89 19.14 -9.43 -5.97
N LEU A 90 19.49 -8.13 -5.88
CA LEU A 90 20.30 -7.49 -6.91
C LEU A 90 21.68 -8.12 -7.04
N LEU A 91 22.34 -8.43 -5.92
CA LEU A 91 23.64 -9.12 -5.91
C LEU A 91 23.55 -10.56 -6.42
N ASP A 92 22.44 -11.26 -6.16
CA ASP A 92 22.22 -12.60 -6.69
C ASP A 92 22.14 -12.59 -8.22
N LEU A 93 21.50 -11.58 -8.82
CA LEU A 93 21.42 -11.41 -10.28
C LEU A 93 22.75 -10.93 -10.87
N ASP A 94 23.44 -10.01 -10.19
CA ASP A 94 24.78 -9.51 -10.58
C ASP A 94 25.83 -10.65 -10.62
N ALA A 95 25.66 -11.67 -9.78
CA ALA A 95 26.50 -12.87 -9.80
C ALA A 95 26.20 -13.82 -10.98
N THR A 96 25.27 -13.48 -11.87
CA THR A 96 24.90 -14.25 -13.06
C THR A 96 25.25 -13.47 -14.33
N ASP A 97 25.36 -14.15 -15.47
CA ASP A 97 25.60 -13.49 -16.79
C ASP A 97 24.32 -12.86 -17.39
N VAL A 98 23.30 -12.55 -16.58
CA VAL A 98 21.99 -12.08 -17.04
C VAL A 98 21.79 -10.58 -16.81
N GLU A 99 21.27 -9.90 -17.82
CA GLU A 99 20.95 -8.48 -17.73
C GLU A 99 19.63 -8.25 -16.96
N LEU A 100 19.65 -7.33 -15.98
CA LEU A 100 18.44 -6.89 -15.29
C LEU A 100 17.89 -5.63 -15.97
N HIS A 101 16.64 -5.67 -16.44
CA HIS A 101 15.96 -4.55 -17.06
C HIS A 101 14.79 -4.05 -16.22
N SER A 102 14.54 -2.73 -16.26
CA SER A 102 13.41 -2.10 -15.56
C SER A 102 12.56 -1.27 -16.51
N HIS A 103 11.29 -1.63 -16.66
CA HIS A 103 10.33 -0.86 -17.47
C HIS A 103 10.25 0.62 -17.03
N GLU A 104 10.21 0.90 -15.72
CA GLU A 104 10.18 2.28 -15.19
C GLU A 104 11.41 3.10 -15.54
N LEU A 105 12.57 2.45 -15.73
CA LEU A 105 13.80 3.12 -16.13
C LEU A 105 13.94 3.19 -17.66
N GLY A 106 13.21 2.34 -18.39
CA GLY A 106 13.29 2.21 -19.84
C GLY A 106 14.63 1.66 -20.33
N ARG A 107 15.40 0.96 -19.48
CA ARG A 107 16.73 0.46 -19.81
C ARG A 107 17.16 -0.71 -18.92
N ALA A 108 18.24 -1.38 -19.33
CA ALA A 108 19.05 -2.23 -18.48
C ALA A 108 19.62 -1.44 -17.28
N VAL A 109 19.64 -2.10 -16.14
CA VAL A 109 20.24 -1.65 -14.89
C VAL A 109 21.72 -2.01 -14.97
N ASN A 110 22.60 -1.02 -14.83
CA ASN A 110 24.03 -1.30 -14.77
C ASN A 110 24.35 -1.80 -13.36
N LEU A 111 24.55 -3.10 -13.21
CA LEU A 111 24.88 -3.72 -11.92
C LEU A 111 26.39 -3.67 -11.62
N ASP A 112 27.23 -3.58 -12.66
CA ASP A 112 28.69 -3.38 -12.56
C ASP A 112 29.08 -1.97 -12.08
N ASP A 113 28.19 -1.00 -12.22
CA ASP A 113 28.42 0.34 -11.70
C ASP A 113 28.09 0.37 -10.20
N ASP A 114 29.13 0.18 -9.38
CA ASP A 114 29.11 0.35 -7.92
C ASP A 114 28.31 1.60 -7.49
N TRP A 115 28.35 2.68 -8.30
CA TRP A 115 27.62 3.91 -8.04
C TRP A 115 26.12 3.81 -8.38
N GLU A 116 25.71 3.07 -9.42
CA GLU A 116 24.30 2.79 -9.70
C GLU A 116 23.71 1.86 -8.63
N LEU A 117 24.43 0.81 -8.21
CA LEU A 117 24.02 -0.07 -7.11
C LEU A 117 23.84 0.71 -5.78
N VAL A 118 24.79 1.61 -5.47
CA VAL A 118 24.70 2.54 -4.33
C VAL A 118 23.56 3.54 -4.49
N GLN A 119 23.35 4.12 -5.67
CA GLN A 119 22.25 5.06 -5.92
C GLN A 119 20.89 4.39 -5.79
N GLN A 120 20.71 3.17 -6.30
CA GLN A 120 19.47 2.41 -6.11
C GLN A 120 19.26 2.06 -4.63
N SER A 121 20.33 1.75 -3.90
CA SER A 121 20.31 1.53 -2.45
C SER A 121 19.99 2.80 -1.63
N ILE A 122 20.41 3.97 -2.11
CA ILE A 122 20.09 5.27 -1.51
C ILE A 122 18.66 5.70 -1.85
N LYS A 123 18.21 5.56 -3.10
CA LYS A 123 16.83 5.85 -3.51
C LYS A 123 15.82 5.00 -2.73
N ALA A 124 16.15 3.72 -2.58
CA ALA A 124 15.50 2.79 -1.65
C ALA A 124 15.43 3.30 -0.19
N THR A 125 16.47 4.01 0.25
CA THR A 125 16.56 4.58 1.60
C THR A 125 15.73 5.84 1.74
N THR A 126 15.67 6.70 0.73
CA THR A 126 14.90 7.96 0.76
C THR A 126 13.39 7.69 0.85
N ASP A 127 12.84 6.79 0.03
CA ASP A 127 11.40 6.48 0.05
C ASP A 127 10.94 5.90 1.41
N ASP A 128 11.77 5.05 2.03
CA ASP A 128 11.50 4.49 3.35
C ASP A 128 11.66 5.52 4.47
N VAL A 129 12.66 6.40 4.36
CA VAL A 129 12.88 7.49 5.32
C VAL A 129 11.73 8.50 5.23
N GLU A 130 11.23 8.80 4.04
CA GLU A 130 10.09 9.69 3.85
C GLU A 130 8.81 9.09 4.44
N LYS A 131 8.51 7.82 4.16
CA LYS A 131 7.37 7.13 4.80
C LYS A 131 7.49 7.06 6.31
N ARG A 132 8.69 6.78 6.84
CA ARG A 132 8.91 6.78 8.30
C ARG A 132 8.73 8.17 8.88
N LYS A 133 9.27 9.21 8.24
CA LYS A 133 9.08 10.61 8.64
C LYS A 133 7.61 11.02 8.57
N GLU A 134 6.86 10.56 7.56
CA GLU A 134 5.42 10.82 7.44
C GLU A 134 4.64 10.16 8.58
N ILE A 135 4.93 8.88 8.87
CA ILE A 135 4.34 8.16 10.01
C ILE A 135 4.69 8.85 11.34
N GLU A 136 5.94 9.26 11.54
CA GLU A 136 6.39 9.96 12.73
C GLU A 136 5.72 11.32 12.88
N ARG A 137 5.59 12.09 11.80
CA ARG A 137 4.86 13.36 11.77
C ARG A 137 3.39 13.16 12.09
N SER A 138 2.73 12.15 11.49
CA SER A 138 1.33 11.83 11.75
C SER A 138 1.11 11.44 13.22
N LYS A 139 2.00 10.63 13.80
CA LYS A 139 1.99 10.26 15.22
C LYS A 139 2.18 11.48 16.12
N ARG A 140 3.13 12.36 15.78
CA ARG A 140 3.38 13.59 16.53
C ARG A 140 2.18 14.52 16.50
N ALA A 141 1.61 14.78 15.32
CA ALA A 141 0.41 15.59 15.18
C ALA A 141 -0.77 15.01 15.97
N THR A 142 -0.97 13.70 15.93
CA THR A 142 -2.02 13.03 16.73
C THR A 142 -1.76 13.21 18.22
N LYS A 143 -0.51 13.07 18.66
CA LYS A 143 -0.13 13.25 20.07
C LYS A 143 -0.34 14.69 20.53
N GLU A 144 0.11 15.68 19.76
CA GLU A 144 -0.09 17.12 20.05
C GLU A 144 -1.58 17.46 20.15
N ARG A 145 -2.43 16.89 19.28
CA ARG A 145 -3.89 17.07 19.38
C ARG A 145 -4.45 16.51 20.68
N ILE A 146 -4.05 15.29 21.06
CA ILE A 146 -4.48 14.68 22.32
C ILE A 146 -4.00 15.50 23.52
N GLU A 147 -2.76 15.97 23.51
CA GLU A 147 -2.18 16.78 24.59
C GLU A 147 -2.88 18.13 24.76
N ASN A 148 -3.31 18.74 23.65
CA ASN A 148 -4.09 19.99 23.66
C ASN A 148 -5.60 19.77 23.90
N GLY A 149 -6.05 18.52 24.07
CA GLY A 149 -7.45 18.17 24.28
C GLY A 149 -8.35 18.35 23.05
N TYR A 150 -7.75 18.41 21.85
CA TYR A 150 -8.47 18.52 20.58
C TYR A 150 -9.05 17.16 20.16
N ASP A 151 -10.20 17.20 19.49
CA ASP A 151 -10.81 15.99 18.94
C ASP A 151 -9.93 15.44 17.81
N HIS A 152 -9.88 14.13 17.60
CA HIS A 152 -8.98 13.51 16.63
C HIS A 152 -9.64 12.38 15.83
N GLY A 153 -9.14 12.17 14.61
CA GLY A 153 -9.68 11.16 13.69
C GLY A 153 -10.94 11.65 12.97
N ARG A 154 -11.64 10.70 12.32
CA ARG A 154 -12.84 11.01 11.54
C ARG A 154 -14.02 11.36 12.47
N PRO A 155 -14.65 12.53 12.32
CA PRO A 155 -15.85 12.88 13.08
C PRO A 155 -16.94 11.79 12.96
N PRO A 156 -17.58 11.42 14.07
CA PRO A 156 -18.80 10.60 14.05
C PRO A 156 -19.91 11.26 13.22
N ILE A 157 -20.91 10.48 12.79
CA ILE A 157 -22.10 11.03 12.11
C ILE A 157 -22.75 12.12 12.98
N GLY A 158 -23.28 13.16 12.35
CA GLY A 158 -23.88 14.31 13.02
C GLY A 158 -22.85 15.28 13.61
N LEU A 159 -21.56 14.98 13.54
CA LEU A 159 -20.49 15.89 13.93
C LEU A 159 -19.60 16.20 12.73
N GLN A 160 -18.94 17.35 12.79
CA GLN A 160 -17.91 17.78 11.86
C GLN A 160 -16.85 18.56 12.63
N PHE A 161 -15.71 18.84 12.02
CA PHE A 161 -14.77 19.78 12.62
C PHE A 161 -15.33 21.21 12.56
N ASP A 162 -15.01 22.00 13.59
CA ASP A 162 -15.16 23.45 13.55
C ASP A 162 -14.24 24.08 12.49
N ASP A 163 -14.39 25.40 12.30
CA ASP A 163 -13.62 26.14 11.29
C ASP A 163 -12.11 26.13 11.56
N THR A 164 -11.70 25.95 12.83
CA THR A 164 -10.28 25.84 13.21
C THR A 164 -9.73 24.42 13.03
N GLY A 165 -10.59 23.42 12.87
CA GLY A 165 -10.19 22.03 12.73
C GLY A 165 -9.76 21.39 14.04
N GLU A 166 -10.15 21.93 15.19
CA GLU A 166 -9.70 21.52 16.52
C GLU A 166 -10.74 20.65 17.23
N TYR A 167 -12.01 21.04 17.18
CA TYR A 167 -13.09 20.37 17.92
C TYR A 167 -14.18 19.83 17.00
N TRP A 168 -14.84 18.77 17.45
CA TRP A 168 -16.05 18.28 16.80
C TRP A 168 -17.26 19.09 17.25
N VAL A 169 -17.98 19.66 16.29
CA VAL A 169 -19.19 20.44 16.48
C VAL A 169 -20.36 19.82 15.72
N PRO A 170 -21.62 20.13 16.09
CA PRO A 170 -22.80 19.69 15.35
C PRO A 170 -22.72 19.97 13.85
N SER A 171 -23.06 18.97 13.04
CA SER A 171 -23.22 19.11 11.58
C SER A 171 -24.71 19.14 11.19
N GLU A 172 -24.98 19.27 9.89
CA GLU A 172 -26.34 19.23 9.33
C GLU A 172 -27.14 17.96 9.71
N ARG A 173 -26.44 16.88 10.06
CA ARG A 173 -27.05 15.59 10.45
C ARG A 173 -27.16 15.41 11.96
N PHE A 174 -26.91 16.45 12.76
CA PHE A 174 -26.95 16.34 14.21
C PHE A 174 -28.38 16.06 14.72
N ASP A 175 -29.40 16.62 14.07
CA ASP A 175 -30.80 16.38 14.43
C ASP A 175 -31.20 14.90 14.22
N ASP A 176 -30.80 14.27 13.11
CA ASP A 176 -31.00 12.83 12.89
C ASP A 176 -30.43 11.99 14.04
N VAL A 177 -29.29 12.42 14.59
CA VAL A 177 -28.62 11.74 15.71
C VAL A 177 -29.38 11.93 17.00
N LEU A 178 -29.89 13.14 17.28
CA LEU A 178 -30.74 13.39 18.44
C LEU A 178 -32.03 12.57 18.38
N ASP A 179 -32.64 12.44 17.20
CA ASP A 179 -33.82 11.61 16.97
C ASP A 179 -33.53 10.12 17.21
N VAL A 180 -32.38 9.62 16.75
CA VAL A 180 -31.93 8.25 17.08
C VAL A 180 -31.87 8.04 18.59
N ILE A 181 -31.30 8.99 19.35
CA ILE A 181 -31.18 8.89 20.80
C ILE A 181 -32.56 8.93 21.47
N ALA A 182 -33.44 9.84 21.04
CA ALA A 182 -34.79 9.99 21.58
C ALA A 182 -35.63 8.73 21.34
N LEU A 183 -35.76 8.28 20.09
CA LEU A 183 -36.50 7.08 19.73
C LEU A 183 -35.98 5.85 20.46
N ARG A 184 -34.66 5.76 20.67
CA ARG A 184 -34.08 4.64 21.40
C ARG A 184 -34.40 4.68 22.89
N LYS A 185 -34.44 5.85 23.53
CA LYS A 185 -34.91 6.02 24.92
C LYS A 185 -36.36 5.55 25.08
N ASP A 186 -37.19 5.81 24.07
CA ASP A 186 -38.60 5.39 24.05
C ASP A 186 -38.80 3.89 23.73
N GLY A 187 -37.71 3.12 23.66
CA GLY A 187 -37.76 1.66 23.45
C GLY A 187 -37.97 1.24 22.00
N VAL A 188 -37.89 2.15 21.04
CA VAL A 188 -38.07 1.83 19.61
C VAL A 188 -36.97 0.86 19.14
N SER A 189 -37.37 -0.09 18.28
CA SER A 189 -36.44 -1.06 17.71
C SER A 189 -35.46 -0.41 16.74
N TRP A 190 -34.22 -0.89 16.70
CA TRP A 190 -33.19 -0.36 15.79
C TRP A 190 -33.59 -0.37 14.31
N ARG A 191 -34.43 -1.33 13.91
CA ARG A 191 -34.93 -1.42 12.53
C ARG A 191 -35.86 -0.25 12.22
N LYS A 192 -36.77 0.06 13.14
CA LYS A 192 -37.71 1.17 13.01
C LYS A 192 -37.00 2.52 13.08
N ILE A 193 -36.03 2.68 13.99
CA ILE A 193 -35.17 3.87 14.06
C ILE A 193 -34.48 4.13 12.72
N ALA A 194 -33.87 3.11 12.11
CA ALA A 194 -33.19 3.28 10.82
C ALA A 194 -34.14 3.70 9.69
N THR A 195 -35.40 3.27 9.72
CA THR A 195 -36.42 3.69 8.76
C THR A 195 -36.87 5.13 9.00
N GLU A 196 -36.99 5.55 10.26
CA GLU A 196 -37.49 6.89 10.62
C GLU A 196 -36.43 7.99 10.46
N THR A 197 -35.16 7.72 10.80
CA THR A 197 -34.08 8.73 10.78
C THR A 197 -33.16 8.63 9.57
N GLY A 198 -33.32 7.58 8.75
CA GLY A 198 -32.39 7.29 7.64
C GLY A 198 -30.96 6.92 8.10
N VAL A 199 -30.70 6.79 9.40
CA VAL A 199 -29.40 6.36 9.94
C VAL A 199 -29.34 4.85 9.96
N ALA A 200 -28.38 4.27 9.23
CA ALA A 200 -28.19 2.82 9.19
C ALA A 200 -28.12 2.20 10.59
N LYS A 201 -28.73 1.01 10.76
CA LYS A 201 -28.89 0.32 12.05
C LYS A 201 -27.61 0.27 12.90
N ASP A 202 -26.48 -0.09 12.30
CA ASP A 202 -25.20 -0.22 13.03
C ASP A 202 -24.58 1.15 13.37
N THR A 203 -24.89 2.17 12.59
CA THR A 203 -24.55 3.56 12.90
C THR A 203 -25.41 4.08 14.05
N ALA A 204 -26.72 3.82 14.03
CA ALA A 204 -27.65 4.21 15.09
C ALA A 204 -27.27 3.56 16.43
N ARG A 205 -26.80 2.30 16.42
CA ARG A 205 -26.25 1.63 17.60
C ARG A 205 -25.02 2.34 18.14
N ARG A 206 -24.05 2.68 17.27
CA ARG A 206 -22.84 3.43 17.67
C ARG A 206 -23.16 4.83 18.21
N VAL A 207 -24.17 5.49 17.65
CA VAL A 207 -24.70 6.76 18.16
C VAL A 207 -25.19 6.58 19.60
N TRP A 208 -26.01 5.55 19.86
CA TRP A 208 -26.50 5.25 21.20
C TRP A 208 -25.40 4.95 22.21
N ASP A 209 -24.39 4.17 21.81
CA ASP A 209 -23.26 3.84 22.67
C ASP A 209 -22.47 5.10 23.07
N ARG A 210 -22.48 6.14 22.22
CA ARG A 210 -21.80 7.43 22.41
C ARG A 210 -22.74 8.58 22.81
N LYS A 211 -23.98 8.28 23.19
CA LYS A 211 -25.05 9.28 23.41
C LYS A 211 -24.65 10.43 24.35
N GLU A 212 -23.83 10.16 25.36
CA GLU A 212 -23.39 11.19 26.31
C GLU A 212 -22.54 12.27 25.64
N ARG A 213 -21.70 11.91 24.66
CA ARG A 213 -20.95 12.90 23.89
C ARG A 213 -21.87 13.79 23.09
N TYR A 214 -22.84 13.21 22.37
CA TYR A 214 -23.81 13.98 21.58
C TYR A 214 -24.69 14.89 22.44
N LEU A 215 -25.08 14.43 23.64
CA LEU A 215 -25.90 15.22 24.57
C LEU A 215 -25.11 16.34 25.26
N ALA A 216 -23.77 16.28 25.27
CA ALA A 216 -22.92 17.34 25.78
C ALA A 216 -22.75 18.50 24.78
N GLU A 217 -22.98 18.25 23.48
CA GLU A 217 -22.91 19.25 22.39
C GLU A 217 -24.27 19.94 22.12
N LYS A 218 -25.30 19.62 22.92
CA LYS A 218 -26.66 20.17 22.83
C LYS A 218 -26.85 21.33 23.80
#